data_AF-A0A0A1GZR1-F1
#
_entry.id   AF-A0A0A1GZR1-F1
#
_cell.length_a   1.000
_cell.length_b   1.000
_cell.length_c   1.000
_cell.angle_alpha   90.00
_cell.angle_beta   90.00
_cell.angle_gamma   90.00
#
_symmetry.space_group_name_H-M   'P 1'
#
loop_
_entity.id
_entity.type
_entity.pdbx_description
1 polymer ?
#
loop_
_entity_poly.entity_id
_entity_poly.type
_entity_poly.pdbx_seq_one_letter_code
_entity_poly.pdbx_strand_id
1 'polypeptide(L)'
;MAHVGLKMVKLALIDDNEKIISGAEGLSETGILAIDNTYFGTQTANITNLEGSVVKVAGNNLVQDSYTNPSAPQIAMTVNNLFVPIKNQILGNESDGAGGYVYSGAKPKVAVLIETETIDRKNSIFFGFRRTQVSAASENVQTDTDTASTRQNDVLTFTALGVSDWNNGEPYKNYYSGDTLFKEETMLADVFPAAASSSTTG
;
A
#
# COMPACT_ATOMS: atom_id res chain seq x y z
N MET A 1 5.29 12.91 14.65
CA MET A 1 5.99 12.18 15.73
C MET A 1 7.15 11.42 15.11
N ALA A 2 8.34 11.48 15.70
CA ALA A 2 9.45 10.65 15.27
C ALA A 2 9.16 9.18 15.59
N HIS A 3 9.53 8.28 14.70
CA HIS A 3 9.24 6.84 14.78
C HIS A 3 10.44 6.04 14.30
N VAL A 4 10.45 4.74 14.59
CA VAL A 4 11.60 3.86 14.34
C VAL A 4 11.15 2.52 13.76
N GLY A 5 11.87 2.10 12.72
CA GLY A 5 11.75 0.78 12.11
C GLY A 5 10.45 0.58 11.33
N LEU A 6 10.56 -0.12 10.20
CA LEU A 6 9.40 -0.75 9.59
C LEU A 6 9.15 -2.06 10.33
N LYS A 7 7.93 -2.26 10.83
CA LYS A 7 7.55 -3.45 11.60
C LYS A 7 6.77 -4.45 10.78
N MET A 8 5.78 -3.99 10.02
CA MET A 8 4.93 -4.86 9.21
C MET A 8 4.33 -4.08 8.04
N VAL A 9 4.10 -4.77 6.92
CA VAL A 9 3.25 -4.29 5.84
C VAL A 9 2.16 -5.32 5.59
N LYS A 10 0.91 -4.87 5.49
CA LYS A 10 -0.22 -5.71 5.08
C LYS A 10 -0.79 -5.17 3.76
N LEU A 11 -1.13 -6.08 2.85
CA LEU A 11 -1.71 -5.79 1.55
C LEU A 11 -3.06 -6.50 1.38
N ALA A 12 -3.97 -5.92 0.60
CA ALA A 12 -5.18 -6.61 0.14
C ALA A 12 -5.59 -6.09 -1.24
N LEU A 13 -6.20 -6.95 -2.08
CA LEU A 13 -6.86 -6.51 -3.30
C LEU A 13 -8.23 -5.93 -2.95
N ILE A 14 -8.64 -4.89 -3.67
CA ILE A 14 -9.93 -4.22 -3.51
C ILE A 14 -10.75 -4.38 -4.79
N ASP A 15 -12.00 -4.80 -4.63
CA ASP A 15 -12.98 -4.94 -5.71
C ASP A 15 -13.61 -3.60 -6.13
N ASP A 16 -14.52 -3.65 -7.10
CA ASP A 16 -15.24 -2.47 -7.57
C ASP A 16 -16.26 -1.91 -6.56
N ASN A 17 -16.66 -2.70 -5.57
CA ASN A 17 -17.51 -2.28 -4.45
C ASN A 17 -16.70 -1.71 -3.27
N GLU A 18 -15.39 -1.48 -3.47
CA GLU A 18 -14.47 -0.97 -2.46
C GLU A 18 -14.36 -1.92 -1.25
N LYS A 19 -14.41 -3.24 -1.49
CA LYS A 19 -14.25 -4.32 -0.50
C LYS A 19 -13.02 -5.18 -0.80
N ILE A 20 -12.43 -5.78 0.23
CA ILE A 20 -11.31 -6.71 0.03
C ILE A 20 -11.76 -8.00 -0.64
N ILE A 21 -10.90 -8.54 -1.49
CA ILE A 21 -11.08 -9.85 -2.14
C ILE A 21 -10.36 -10.91 -1.30
N SER A 22 -11.08 -11.95 -0.90
CA SER A 22 -10.59 -13.06 -0.08
C SER A 22 -10.57 -14.38 -0.87
N GLY A 23 -9.84 -15.39 -0.38
CA GLY A 23 -9.80 -16.72 -0.99
C GLY A 23 -8.90 -16.77 -2.23
N ALA A 24 -9.24 -17.64 -3.19
CA ALA A 24 -8.41 -17.93 -4.37
C ALA A 24 -8.18 -16.71 -5.27
N GLU A 25 -9.16 -15.80 -5.35
CA GLU A 25 -9.07 -14.56 -6.11
C GLU A 25 -8.41 -13.42 -5.32
N GLY A 26 -8.23 -13.61 -4.01
CA GLY A 26 -7.58 -12.67 -3.09
C GLY A 26 -6.08 -12.89 -2.97
N LEU A 27 -5.42 -12.13 -2.08
CA LEU A 27 -4.01 -12.34 -1.76
C LEU A 27 -3.77 -13.41 -0.68
N SER A 28 -4.83 -13.80 0.04
CA SER A 28 -4.81 -14.81 1.09
C SER A 28 -6.24 -15.33 1.33
N GLU A 29 -6.39 -16.39 2.14
CA GLU A 29 -7.70 -16.90 2.54
C GLU A 29 -8.58 -15.82 3.20
N THR A 30 -7.99 -14.95 4.02
CA THR A 30 -8.70 -13.83 4.66
C THR A 30 -8.77 -12.60 3.77
N GLY A 31 -8.04 -12.58 2.65
CA GLY A 31 -7.88 -11.43 1.74
C GLY A 31 -6.80 -10.43 2.18
N ILE A 32 -6.37 -10.48 3.44
CA ILE A 32 -5.28 -9.65 3.95
C ILE A 32 -4.00 -10.49 3.97
N LEU A 33 -3.00 -10.03 3.23
CA LEU A 33 -1.68 -10.62 3.18
C LEU A 33 -0.72 -9.82 4.06
N ALA A 34 -0.12 -10.46 5.07
CA ALA A 34 1.00 -9.88 5.80
C ALA A 34 2.32 -10.21 5.09
N ILE A 35 3.15 -9.21 4.82
CA ILE A 35 4.51 -9.39 4.28
C ILE A 35 5.45 -9.74 5.45
N ASP A 36 5.31 -10.96 5.94
CA ASP A 36 6.05 -11.49 7.07
C ASP A 36 7.36 -12.20 6.64
N ASN A 37 7.90 -13.05 7.53
CA ASN A 37 9.13 -13.80 7.31
C ASN A 37 9.06 -14.76 6.12
N THR A 38 7.87 -15.17 5.68
CA THR A 38 7.67 -16.01 4.48
C THR A 38 8.17 -15.29 3.22
N TYR A 39 8.04 -13.97 3.19
CA TYR A 39 8.50 -13.08 2.11
C TYR A 39 9.85 -12.42 2.43
N PHE A 40 10.52 -12.88 3.48
CA PHE A 40 11.71 -12.25 4.08
C PHE A 40 11.50 -10.79 4.50
N GLY A 41 10.24 -10.41 4.73
CA GLY A 41 9.86 -9.08 5.20
C GLY A 41 10.01 -7.95 4.17
N THR A 42 9.57 -6.77 4.59
CA THR A 42 9.75 -5.52 3.84
C THR A 42 10.99 -4.80 4.34
N GLN A 43 11.83 -4.34 3.42
CA GLN A 43 13.07 -3.63 3.75
C GLN A 43 12.82 -2.14 3.97
N THR A 44 12.04 -1.51 3.08
CA THR A 44 11.73 -0.08 3.14
C THR A 44 10.31 0.19 2.64
N ALA A 45 9.71 1.24 3.18
CA ALA A 45 8.50 1.85 2.64
C ALA A 45 8.67 3.38 2.77
N ASN A 46 9.10 4.02 1.69
CA ASN A 46 9.31 5.46 1.65
C ASN A 46 8.03 6.14 1.16
N ILE A 47 7.39 6.93 2.02
CA ILE A 47 6.13 7.61 1.72
C ILE A 47 6.42 9.08 1.41
N THR A 48 6.07 9.53 0.21
CA THR A 48 6.27 10.91 -0.25
C THR A 48 4.94 11.57 -0.58
N ASN A 49 4.94 12.90 -0.77
CA ASN A 49 3.78 13.70 -1.20
C ASN A 49 2.54 13.56 -0.29
N LEU A 50 2.76 13.36 1.01
CA LEU A 50 1.72 13.32 2.04
C LEU A 50 0.95 14.64 2.18
N GLU A 51 1.61 15.75 1.86
CA GLU A 51 0.99 17.08 1.82
C GLU A 51 0.95 17.61 0.39
N GLY A 52 -0.15 18.33 0.11
CA GLY A 52 -0.31 19.08 -1.11
C GLY A 52 0.69 20.23 -1.23
N SER A 53 1.13 20.53 -2.44
CA SER A 53 1.98 21.68 -2.69
C SER A 53 1.17 22.99 -2.69
N VAL A 54 1.70 24.02 -2.04
CA VAL A 54 1.14 25.38 -2.12
C VAL A 54 1.54 26.01 -3.45
N VAL A 55 0.55 26.36 -4.27
CA VAL A 55 0.72 27.10 -5.51
C VAL A 55 0.49 28.57 -5.24
N LYS A 56 1.45 29.41 -5.62
CA LYS A 56 1.36 30.87 -5.50
C LYS A 56 0.87 31.47 -6.81
N VAL A 57 -0.07 32.40 -6.72
CA VAL A 57 -0.56 33.19 -7.84
C VAL A 57 0.15 34.54 -7.81
N ALA A 58 0.98 34.80 -8.82
CA ALA A 58 1.72 36.05 -8.94
C ALA A 58 0.91 37.10 -9.73
N GLY A 59 1.01 38.37 -9.33
CA GLY A 59 0.42 39.50 -10.03
C GLY A 59 0.99 40.83 -9.52
N ASN A 60 1.09 41.85 -10.38
CA ASN A 60 1.72 43.14 -10.06
C ASN A 60 3.09 43.02 -9.37
N ASN A 61 3.94 42.08 -9.82
CA ASN A 61 5.26 41.77 -9.27
C ASN A 61 5.27 41.33 -7.78
N LEU A 62 4.14 40.86 -7.25
CA LEU A 62 4.00 40.30 -5.90
C LEU A 62 3.19 39.00 -5.91
N VAL A 63 3.23 38.24 -4.83
CA VAL A 63 2.29 37.13 -4.61
C VAL A 63 0.96 37.73 -4.22
N GLN A 64 -0.08 37.50 -5.03
CA GLN A 64 -1.41 38.05 -4.82
C GLN A 64 -2.32 37.06 -4.09
N ASP A 65 -2.11 35.77 -4.29
CA ASP A 65 -2.92 34.70 -3.72
C ASP A 65 -2.13 33.39 -3.63
N SER A 66 -2.65 32.40 -2.91
CA SER A 66 -2.14 31.04 -2.90
C SER A 66 -3.24 30.02 -2.59
N TYR A 67 -3.14 28.84 -3.20
CA TYR A 67 -3.99 27.70 -2.90
C TYR A 67 -3.15 26.41 -2.76
N THR A 68 -3.72 25.38 -2.15
CA THR A 68 -3.04 24.11 -1.92
C THR A 68 -3.59 23.06 -2.87
N ASN A 69 -2.71 22.41 -3.64
CA ASN A 69 -3.10 21.24 -4.45
C ASN A 69 -3.50 20.07 -3.54
N PRO A 70 -4.31 19.11 -4.01
CA PRO A 70 -4.51 17.87 -3.28
C PRO A 70 -3.19 17.12 -3.03
N SER A 71 -3.11 16.37 -1.93
CA SER A 71 -2.02 15.44 -1.70
C SER A 71 -2.04 14.33 -2.76
N ALA A 72 -0.86 13.82 -3.13
CA ALA A 72 -0.74 12.72 -4.09
C ALA A 72 0.27 11.68 -3.59
N PRO A 73 -0.03 11.00 -2.46
CA PRO A 73 0.95 10.16 -1.80
C PRO A 73 1.44 9.01 -2.66
N GLN A 74 2.73 8.71 -2.55
CA GLN A 74 3.34 7.55 -3.18
C GLN A 74 4.16 6.77 -2.16
N ILE A 75 4.10 5.45 -2.25
CA ILE A 75 4.90 4.53 -1.43
C ILE A 75 5.89 3.84 -2.35
N ALA A 76 7.17 4.17 -2.23
CA ALA A 76 8.25 3.37 -2.81
C ALA A 76 8.62 2.26 -1.81
N MET A 77 8.22 1.04 -2.12
CA MET A 77 8.35 -0.12 -1.26
C MET A 77 9.36 -1.11 -1.82
N THR A 78 10.25 -1.60 -0.96
CA THR A 78 11.18 -2.68 -1.29
C THR A 78 10.85 -3.91 -0.45
N VAL A 79 10.46 -5.01 -1.10
CA VAL A 79 10.18 -6.31 -0.47
C VAL A 79 11.31 -7.27 -0.78
N ASN A 80 11.67 -8.10 0.20
CA ASN A 80 12.82 -8.96 0.06
C ASN A 80 12.59 -10.13 -0.92
N ASN A 81 11.42 -10.77 -0.88
CA ASN A 81 11.11 -11.92 -1.72
C ASN A 81 9.59 -12.09 -1.86
N LEU A 82 8.93 -11.22 -2.64
CA LEU A 82 7.51 -11.37 -2.90
C LEU A 82 7.29 -12.52 -3.88
N PHE A 83 6.32 -13.40 -3.59
CA PHE A 83 6.07 -14.52 -4.49
C PHE A 83 5.55 -14.02 -5.84
N VAL A 84 6.03 -14.67 -6.91
CA VAL A 84 5.74 -14.30 -8.31
C VAL A 84 4.23 -14.19 -8.59
N PRO A 85 3.35 -15.10 -8.13
CA PRO A 85 1.91 -14.97 -8.35
C PRO A 85 1.34 -13.69 -7.70
N ILE A 86 1.72 -13.40 -6.45
CA ILE A 86 1.26 -12.21 -5.72
C ILE A 86 1.73 -10.94 -6.41
N LYS A 87 3.02 -10.87 -6.78
CA LYS A 87 3.59 -9.73 -7.50
C LYS A 87 2.84 -9.46 -8.81
N ASN A 88 2.57 -10.50 -9.59
CA ASN A 88 1.84 -10.36 -10.86
C ASN A 88 0.39 -9.93 -10.64
N GLN A 89 -0.29 -10.52 -9.65
CA GLN A 89 -1.68 -10.19 -9.32
C GLN A 89 -1.82 -8.71 -8.93
N ILE A 90 -0.97 -8.17 -8.03
CA ILE A 90 -1.03 -6.75 -7.65
C ILE A 90 -0.60 -5.80 -8.79
N LEU A 91 0.19 -6.29 -9.75
CA LEU A 91 0.56 -5.55 -10.96
C LEU A 91 -0.50 -5.62 -12.06
N GLY A 92 -1.59 -6.38 -11.88
CA GLY A 92 -2.65 -6.53 -12.88
C GLY A 92 -2.25 -7.42 -14.06
N ASN A 93 -1.33 -8.35 -13.84
CA ASN A 93 -1.01 -9.37 -14.82
C ASN A 93 -1.87 -10.63 -14.56
N GLU A 94 -2.43 -11.19 -15.63
CA GLU A 94 -3.18 -12.44 -15.62
C GLU A 94 -2.30 -13.60 -16.08
N SER A 95 -2.49 -14.77 -15.47
CA SER A 95 -1.77 -15.98 -15.87
C SER A 95 -2.36 -16.56 -17.14
N ASP A 96 -1.49 -17.07 -18.01
CA ASP A 96 -1.89 -17.84 -19.20
C ASP A 96 -2.17 -19.34 -18.90
N GLY A 97 -2.03 -19.76 -17.64
CA GLY A 97 -2.16 -21.16 -17.22
C GLY A 97 -0.98 -22.07 -17.60
N ALA A 98 0.01 -21.55 -18.32
CA ALA A 98 1.23 -22.23 -18.74
C ALA A 98 2.50 -21.70 -18.04
N GLY A 99 2.33 -20.82 -17.05
CA GLY A 99 3.41 -20.20 -16.25
C GLY A 99 3.81 -18.80 -16.70
N GLY A 100 3.19 -18.28 -17.77
CA GLY A 100 3.31 -16.89 -18.19
C GLY A 100 2.30 -15.99 -17.49
N TYR A 101 2.64 -14.70 -17.45
CA TYR A 101 1.77 -13.63 -16.95
C TYR A 101 1.82 -12.45 -17.91
N VAL A 102 0.66 -11.85 -18.22
CA VAL A 102 0.56 -10.69 -19.12
C VAL A 102 -0.43 -9.68 -18.57
N TYR A 103 -0.15 -8.39 -18.78
CA TYR A 103 -1.03 -7.32 -18.31
C TYR A 103 -2.45 -7.47 -18.88
N SER A 104 -3.45 -7.45 -18.00
CA SER A 104 -4.86 -7.68 -18.37
C SER A 104 -5.55 -6.47 -19.01
N GLY A 105 -4.88 -5.32 -19.06
CA GLY A 105 -5.47 -4.05 -19.51
C GLY A 105 -5.96 -3.16 -18.37
N ALA A 106 -6.11 -3.70 -17.15
CA ALA A 106 -6.54 -2.94 -15.97
C ALA A 106 -5.64 -3.20 -14.75
N LYS A 107 -5.32 -2.14 -14.01
CA LYS A 107 -4.61 -2.24 -12.73
C LYS A 107 -5.62 -2.46 -11.60
N PRO A 108 -5.45 -3.49 -10.75
CA PRO A 108 -6.28 -3.64 -9.58
C PRO A 108 -6.00 -2.53 -8.58
N LYS A 109 -6.96 -2.31 -7.68
CA LYS A 109 -6.77 -1.47 -6.50
C LYS A 109 -6.17 -2.32 -5.40
N VAL A 110 -5.15 -1.79 -4.72
CA VAL A 110 -4.48 -2.46 -3.60
C VAL A 110 -4.57 -1.58 -2.36
N ALA A 111 -5.08 -2.15 -1.26
CA ALA A 111 -5.00 -1.54 0.05
C ALA A 111 -3.65 -1.87 0.70
N VAL A 112 -3.06 -0.89 1.39
CA VAL A 112 -1.75 -1.00 2.05
C VAL A 112 -1.86 -0.47 3.47
N LEU A 113 -1.38 -1.24 4.45
CA LEU A 113 -1.18 -0.78 5.82
C LEU A 113 0.29 -0.95 6.19
N ILE A 114 0.95 0.15 6.54
CA ILE A 114 2.34 0.16 7.00
C ILE A 114 2.34 0.39 8.49
N GLU A 115 3.03 -0.47 9.24
CA GLU A 115 3.24 -0.34 10.68
C GLU A 115 4.69 0.05 10.99
N THR A 116 4.85 1.09 11.81
CA THR A 116 6.10 1.48 12.46
C THR A 116 5.87 1.63 13.97
N GLU A 117 6.92 1.89 14.73
CA GLU A 117 6.85 2.00 16.20
C GLU A 117 7.31 3.37 16.70
N THR A 118 6.81 3.78 17.86
CA THR A 118 7.37 4.89 18.62
C THR A 118 8.82 4.62 18.99
N ILE A 119 9.61 5.66 19.27
CA ILE A 119 11.03 5.53 19.63
C ILE A 119 11.23 4.57 20.82
N ASP A 120 10.32 4.58 21.80
CA ASP A 120 10.34 3.68 22.95
C ASP A 120 9.72 2.29 22.69
N ARG A 121 9.26 2.04 21.46
CA ARG A 121 8.61 0.81 20.98
C ARG A 121 7.37 0.39 21.78
N LYS A 122 6.75 1.30 22.52
CA LYS A 122 5.55 1.01 23.31
C LYS A 122 4.28 1.02 22.48
N ASN A 123 4.25 1.83 21.43
CA ASN A 123 3.08 2.02 20.60
C ASN A 123 3.44 1.90 19.12
N SER A 124 2.49 1.46 18.32
CA SER A 124 2.57 1.41 16.87
C SER A 124 1.94 2.67 16.26
N ILE A 125 2.53 3.12 15.15
CA ILE A 125 1.98 4.14 14.27
C ILE A 125 1.71 3.45 12.93
N PHE A 126 0.52 3.68 12.38
CA PHE A 126 0.08 3.06 11.14
C PHE A 126 -0.20 4.10 10.08
N PHE A 127 0.22 3.80 8.84
CA PHE A 127 -0.14 4.55 7.65
C PHE A 127 -1.01 3.66 6.78
N GLY A 128 -2.31 3.99 6.70
CA GLY A 128 -3.31 3.23 5.94
C GLY A 128 -3.65 3.91 4.62
N PHE A 129 -3.61 3.14 3.54
CA PHE A 129 -3.98 3.54 2.19
C PHE A 129 -4.98 2.54 1.67
N ARG A 130 -6.27 2.87 1.60
CA ARG A 130 -7.28 1.91 1.16
C ARG A 130 -7.23 1.67 -0.35
N ARG A 131 -6.86 2.68 -1.12
CA ARG A 131 -6.86 2.62 -2.59
C ARG A 131 -5.51 3.05 -3.12
N THR A 132 -4.79 2.12 -3.72
CA THR A 132 -3.56 2.42 -4.46
C THR A 132 -3.52 1.67 -5.78
N GLN A 133 -2.76 2.20 -6.74
CA GLN A 133 -2.37 1.49 -7.96
C GLN A 133 -0.88 1.16 -7.92
N VAL A 134 -0.54 -0.07 -8.30
CA VAL A 134 0.83 -0.60 -8.19
C VAL A 134 1.54 -0.60 -9.54
N SER A 135 2.78 -0.15 -9.53
CA SER A 135 3.69 -0.20 -10.67
C SER A 135 5.06 -0.75 -10.26
N ALA A 136 5.69 -1.46 -11.19
CA ALA A 136 7.11 -1.81 -11.12
C ALA A 136 7.76 -1.17 -12.35
N ALA A 137 8.54 -0.11 -12.14
CA ALA A 137 9.03 0.73 -13.24
C ALA A 137 10.18 0.09 -14.02
N SER A 138 11.00 -0.72 -13.34
CA SER A 138 12.19 -1.33 -13.92
C SER A 138 12.55 -2.60 -13.16
N GLU A 139 13.10 -3.57 -13.88
CA GLU A 139 13.73 -4.75 -13.30
C GLU A 139 15.19 -4.76 -13.77
N ASN A 140 16.11 -4.95 -12.83
CA ASN A 140 17.54 -5.02 -13.13
C ASN A 140 18.04 -6.44 -12.85
N VAL A 141 18.14 -7.24 -13.91
CA VAL A 141 18.57 -8.63 -13.84
C VAL A 141 20.07 -8.68 -14.10
N GLN A 142 20.86 -9.05 -13.07
CA GLN A 142 22.31 -9.09 -13.13
C GLN A 142 22.83 -10.52 -12.90
N THR A 143 23.95 -10.85 -13.54
CA THR A 143 24.65 -12.13 -13.33
C THR A 143 25.36 -12.13 -11.98
N ASP A 144 25.43 -13.29 -11.33
CA ASP A 144 26.27 -13.51 -10.15
C ASP A 144 27.76 -13.31 -10.49
N THR A 145 28.55 -12.82 -9.53
CA THR A 145 30.00 -12.74 -9.68
C THR A 145 30.68 -13.98 -9.10
N ASP A 146 31.99 -14.09 -9.30
CA ASP A 146 32.85 -15.10 -8.67
C ASP A 146 32.92 -14.97 -7.13
N THR A 147 32.42 -13.87 -6.58
CA THR A 147 32.53 -13.49 -5.16
C THR A 147 31.21 -13.18 -4.47
N ALA A 148 30.11 -13.03 -5.21
CA ALA A 148 28.81 -12.67 -4.66
C ALA A 148 27.64 -13.13 -5.55
N SER A 149 26.52 -13.50 -4.92
CA SER A 149 25.24 -13.60 -5.61
C SER A 149 24.61 -12.20 -5.76
N THR A 150 24.22 -11.84 -6.98
CA THR A 150 23.70 -10.51 -7.30
C THR A 150 22.19 -10.48 -7.13
N ARG A 151 21.76 -10.38 -5.88
CA ARG A 151 20.34 -10.38 -5.53
C ARG A 151 19.66 -9.06 -5.92
N GLN A 152 18.48 -9.16 -6.51
CA GLN A 152 17.58 -8.03 -6.73
C GLN A 152 16.30 -8.23 -5.90
N ASN A 153 15.85 -7.13 -5.29
CA ASN A 153 14.65 -7.08 -4.46
C ASN A 153 13.46 -6.58 -5.25
N ASP A 154 12.24 -6.93 -4.83
CA ASP A 154 11.03 -6.42 -5.45
C ASP A 154 10.83 -4.94 -5.09
N VAL A 155 11.01 -4.05 -6.07
CA VAL A 155 10.80 -2.61 -5.91
C VAL A 155 9.47 -2.23 -6.57
N LEU A 156 8.53 -1.78 -5.75
CA LEU A 156 7.17 -1.47 -6.15
C LEU A 156 6.81 -0.04 -5.75
N THR A 157 6.11 0.67 -6.63
CA THR A 157 5.54 1.99 -6.32
C THR A 157 4.03 1.87 -6.24
N PHE A 158 3.48 2.22 -5.08
CA PHE A 158 2.04 2.32 -4.84
C PHE A 158 1.64 3.79 -4.90
N THR A 159 0.78 4.14 -5.85
CA THR A 159 0.24 5.50 -5.98
C THR A 159 -1.12 5.56 -5.33
N ALA A 160 -1.28 6.38 -4.29
CA ALA A 160 -2.53 6.47 -3.54
C ALA A 160 -3.61 7.22 -4.33
N LEU A 161 -4.85 6.77 -4.16
CA LEU A 161 -6.06 7.34 -4.74
C LEU A 161 -6.99 7.79 -3.62
N GLY A 162 -7.82 8.80 -3.90
CA GLY A 162 -8.75 9.35 -2.91
C GLY A 162 -9.80 8.34 -2.44
N VAL A 163 -10.16 8.39 -1.16
CA VAL A 163 -11.14 7.50 -0.52
C VAL A 163 -12.35 8.33 -0.09
N SER A 164 -13.51 8.10 -0.71
CA SER A 164 -14.66 9.01 -0.62
C SER A 164 -15.22 9.22 0.79
N ASP A 165 -15.12 8.21 1.65
CA ASP A 165 -15.56 8.24 3.05
C ASP A 165 -14.48 8.74 4.02
N TRP A 166 -13.27 9.05 3.53
CA TRP A 166 -12.23 9.72 4.31
C TRP A 166 -12.24 11.22 4.00
N ASN A 167 -12.79 12.02 4.92
CA ASN A 167 -12.75 13.50 4.94
C ASN A 167 -12.56 14.16 3.56
N ASN A 168 -13.60 14.14 2.73
CA ASN A 168 -13.58 14.79 1.40
C ASN A 168 -12.60 14.16 0.39
N GLY A 169 -12.38 12.85 0.47
CA GLY A 169 -11.61 12.11 -0.53
C GLY A 169 -10.12 11.95 -0.21
N GLU A 170 -9.70 12.10 1.04
CA GLU A 170 -8.29 11.97 1.42
C GLU A 170 -7.73 10.59 1.05
N PRO A 171 -6.50 10.51 0.53
CA PRO A 171 -5.93 9.27 -0.02
C PRO A 171 -5.28 8.36 1.04
N TYR A 172 -5.13 8.83 2.28
CA TYR A 172 -4.51 8.07 3.37
C TYR A 172 -5.07 8.47 4.73
N LYS A 173 -4.92 7.58 5.72
CA LYS A 173 -5.25 7.86 7.13
C LYS A 173 -4.15 7.32 8.04
N ASN A 174 -3.81 8.09 9.06
CA ASN A 174 -2.86 7.69 10.10
C ASN A 174 -3.59 7.18 11.34
N TYR A 175 -3.02 6.17 11.98
CA TYR A 175 -3.53 5.63 13.25
C TYR A 175 -2.39 5.52 14.25
N TYR A 176 -2.72 5.60 15.54
CA TYR A 176 -1.76 5.52 16.62
C TYR A 176 -2.29 4.65 17.74
N SER A 177 -1.58 3.57 18.08
CA SER A 177 -2.07 2.61 19.07
C SER A 177 -2.07 3.15 20.50
N GLY A 178 -1.36 4.24 20.76
CA GLY A 178 -1.35 4.88 22.08
C GLY A 178 -2.55 5.82 22.32
N ASP A 179 -3.42 6.00 21.33
CA ASP A 179 -4.69 6.72 21.52
C ASP A 179 -5.68 5.84 22.29
N THR A 180 -6.35 6.41 23.30
CA THR A 180 -7.32 5.70 24.15
C THR A 180 -8.53 5.14 23.38
N LEU A 181 -8.85 5.70 22.21
CA LEU A 181 -9.95 5.26 21.38
C LEU A 181 -9.50 4.29 20.27
N PHE A 182 -8.20 4.01 20.16
CA PHE A 182 -7.69 3.11 19.15
C PHE A 182 -8.19 1.68 19.37
N LYS A 183 -8.69 1.08 18.30
CA LYS A 183 -9.01 -0.35 18.22
C LYS A 183 -8.45 -0.89 16.91
N GLU A 184 -7.57 -1.88 17.01
CA GLU A 184 -6.91 -2.46 15.83
C GLU A 184 -7.94 -3.01 14.83
N GLU A 185 -8.98 -3.69 15.31
CA GLU A 185 -10.06 -4.20 14.47
C GLU A 185 -10.78 -3.08 13.69
N THR A 186 -11.04 -1.94 14.32
CA THR A 186 -11.68 -0.80 13.66
C THR A 186 -10.76 -0.21 12.59
N MET A 187 -9.45 -0.10 12.86
CA MET A 187 -8.48 0.32 11.85
C MET A 187 -8.40 -0.67 10.68
N LEU A 188 -8.35 -1.98 10.97
CA LEU A 188 -8.30 -3.00 9.94
C LEU A 188 -9.56 -2.98 9.09
N ALA A 189 -10.75 -2.84 9.68
CA ALA A 189 -12.00 -2.70 8.92
C ALA A 189 -12.07 -1.41 8.10
N ASP A 190 -11.42 -0.33 8.57
CA ASP A 190 -11.33 0.94 7.85
C ASP A 190 -10.35 0.85 6.67
N VAL A 191 -9.20 0.19 6.79
CA VAL A 191 -8.22 0.07 5.70
C VAL A 191 -8.53 -1.10 4.77
N PHE A 192 -9.10 -2.19 5.30
CA PHE A 192 -9.42 -3.44 4.64
C PHE A 192 -10.91 -3.79 4.83
N PRO A 193 -11.82 -3.02 4.23
CA PRO A 193 -13.26 -3.25 4.40
C PRO A 193 -13.67 -4.61 3.84
N ALA A 194 -14.13 -5.51 4.70
CA ALA A 194 -14.67 -6.81 4.29
C ALA A 194 -15.99 -6.68 3.53
N ALA A 195 -16.25 -7.63 2.63
CA ALA A 195 -17.59 -7.81 2.07
C ALA A 195 -18.59 -8.11 3.20
N ALA A 196 -19.77 -7.50 3.14
CA ALA A 196 -20.84 -7.84 4.09
C ALA A 196 -21.21 -9.31 3.88
N SER A 197 -21.06 -10.14 4.91
CA SER A 197 -21.52 -11.52 4.86
C SER A 197 -23.01 -11.51 4.56
N SER A 198 -23.43 -12.00 3.39
CA SER A 198 -24.85 -12.31 3.17
C SER A 198 -25.19 -13.42 4.16
N SER A 199 -25.82 -13.07 5.28
CA SER A 199 -26.37 -14.05 6.21
C SER A 199 -27.49 -14.80 5.49
N THR A 200 -27.16 -15.91 4.84
CA THR A 200 -28.16 -16.88 4.40
C THR A 200 -28.77 -17.46 5.65
N THR A 201 -29.91 -16.91 6.06
CA THR A 201 -30.74 -17.46 7.13
C THR A 201 -31.29 -18.79 6.60
N GLY A 202 -30.86 -19.89 7.22
CA GLY A 202 -31.52 -21.19 7.08
C GLY A 202 -32.82 -21.25 7.88
#